data_AF-A0A058ZVC9-F1
#
_entry.id   AF-A0A058ZVC9-F1
#
_cell.length_a   1.000
_cell.length_b   1.000
_cell.length_c   1.000
_cell.angle_alpha   90.00
_cell.angle_beta   90.00
_cell.angle_gamma   90.00
#
_symmetry.space_group_name_H-M   'P 1'
#
loop_
_entity.id
_entity.type
_entity.pdbx_description
1 polymer ?
#
loop_
_entity_poly.entity_id
_entity_poly.type
_entity_poly.pdbx_seq_one_letter_code
_entity_poly.pdbx_strand_id
1 'polypeptide(L)' 'MPGLVSWGRLHGDPERILIFPKGNNVECLSIYLDTADSVRLPYGWSRSAHFRLILVDQNNNDYSRIK' A
#
# COMPACT_ATOMS: atom_id res chain seq x y z
N MET A 1 34.02 15.74 15.48
CA MET A 1 33.54 16.46 14.29
C MET A 1 32.80 15.45 13.42
N PRO A 2 31.46 15.50 13.39
CA PRO A 2 30.64 14.54 12.66
C PRO A 2 30.61 14.90 11.17
N GLY A 3 30.58 13.88 10.32
CA GLY A 3 30.55 14.06 8.88
C GLY A 3 29.97 12.84 8.17
N LEU A 4 28.90 12.25 8.71
CA LEU A 4 28.04 11.39 7.90
C LEU A 4 27.08 12.31 7.15
N VAL A 5 27.45 12.67 5.92
CA VAL A 5 26.50 13.25 4.98
C VAL A 5 25.55 12.12 4.58
N SER A 6 24.44 12.04 5.30
CA SER A 6 23.25 11.34 4.84
C SER A 6 22.76 12.08 3.61
N TRP A 7 22.90 11.49 2.42
CA TRP A 7 22.20 11.97 1.24
C TRP A 7 20.72 12.10 1.58
N GLY A 8 20.17 13.31 1.44
CA GLY A 8 18.74 13.53 1.53
C GLY A 8 18.06 12.66 0.48
N ARG A 9 17.36 11.62 0.91
CA ARG A 9 16.51 10.80 0.05
C ARG A 9 15.34 11.68 -0.37
N LEU A 10 15.53 12.40 -1.47
CA LEU A 10 14.48 13.14 -2.14
C LEU A 10 13.60 12.14 -2.87
N HIS A 11 12.30 12.26 -2.59
CA HIS A 11 11.17 11.58 -3.23
C HIS A 11 10.90 10.13 -2.84
N GLY A 12 9.93 10.03 -1.91
CA GLY A 12 8.78 9.14 -2.05
C GLY A 12 9.04 7.70 -1.65
N ASP A 13 8.78 7.38 -0.39
CA ASP A 13 8.63 5.99 0.01
C ASP A 13 7.54 5.35 -0.86
N PRO A 14 7.86 4.28 -1.61
CA PRO A 14 6.88 3.63 -2.46
C PRO A 14 5.79 3.05 -1.55
N GLU A 15 4.56 3.44 -1.84
CA GLU A 15 3.39 2.78 -1.26
C GLU A 15 3.36 1.35 -1.79
N ARG A 16 3.37 0.37 -0.90
CA ARG A 16 3.31 -1.04 -1.23
C ARG A 16 1.92 -1.55 -0.92
N ILE A 17 1.29 -2.20 -1.88
CA ILE A 17 0.01 -2.88 -1.68
C ILE A 17 0.33 -4.34 -1.34
N LEU A 18 -0.13 -4.79 -0.17
CA LEU A 18 -0.08 -6.18 0.25
C LEU A 18 -1.47 -6.79 0.08
N ILE A 19 -1.57 -7.91 -0.64
CA ILE A 19 -2.84 -8.59 -0.92
C ILE A 19 -2.76 -10.01 -0.36
N PHE A 20 -3.74 -10.36 0.47
CA PHE A 20 -3.90 -11.68 1.06
C PHE A 20 -5.23 -12.28 0.58
N PRO A 21 -5.21 -13.13 -0.47
CA PRO A 21 -6.43 -13.67 -1.07
C PRO A 21 -7.29 -14.50 -0.11
N LYS A 22 -6.65 -15.18 0.85
CA LYS A 22 -7.31 -15.97 1.91
C LYS A 22 -7.47 -15.21 3.22
N GLY A 23 -7.28 -13.89 3.17
CA GLY A 23 -7.30 -13.04 4.35
C GLY A 23 -6.14 -13.23 5.31
N ASN A 24 -6.23 -12.51 6.43
CA ASN A 24 -5.29 -12.56 7.54
C ASN A 24 -6.07 -12.96 8.80
N ASN A 25 -6.17 -14.28 9.05
CA ASN A 25 -7.03 -14.89 10.09
C ASN A 25 -8.55 -14.65 9.90
N VAL A 26 -8.98 -14.34 8.67
CA VAL A 26 -10.39 -14.17 8.29
C VAL A 26 -10.63 -14.80 6.92
N GLU A 27 -11.85 -15.28 6.65
CA GLU A 27 -12.21 -15.89 5.36
C GLU A 27 -12.61 -14.86 4.29
N CYS A 28 -11.95 -13.70 4.29
CA CYS A 28 -12.23 -12.60 3.36
C CYS A 28 -10.93 -12.05 2.77
N LEU A 29 -11.00 -11.52 1.54
CA LEU A 29 -9.87 -10.82 0.92
C LEU A 29 -9.39 -9.68 1.83
N SER A 30 -8.12 -9.70 2.20
CA SER A 30 -7.51 -8.64 3.01
C SER A 30 -6.47 -7.89 2.17
N ILE A 31 -6.56 -6.56 2.15
CA ILE A 31 -5.67 -5.66 1.41
C ILE A 31 -5.12 -4.63 2.38
N TYR A 32 -3.80 -4.43 2.36
CA TYR A 32 -3.11 -3.49 3.22
C TYR A 32 -2.25 -2.54 2.39
N LEU A 33 -2.15 -1.30 2.86
CA LEU A 33 -1.23 -0.30 2.34
C LEU A 33 -0.07 -0.16 3.32
N ASP A 34 1.13 -0.53 2.89
CA ASP A 34 2.36 -0.36 3.65
C ASP A 34 3.16 0.83 3.12
N THR A 35 3.68 1.64 4.02
CA THR A 35 4.57 2.75 3.70
C THR A 35 5.95 2.43 4.25
N ALA A 36 6.97 2.45 3.38
CA ALA A 36 8.29 1.91 3.66
C ALA A 36 9.03 2.57 4.85
N ASP A 37 8.51 3.67 5.40
CA ASP A 37 9.06 4.37 6.56
C ASP A 37 7.99 4.69 7.63
N SER A 38 6.88 3.95 7.72
CA SER A 38 5.80 4.19 8.70
C SER A 38 6.29 4.35 10.15
N VAL A 39 7.34 3.61 10.54
CA VAL A 39 7.97 3.64 11.87
C VAL A 39 8.78 4.92 12.12
N ARG A 40 9.17 5.62 11.05
CA ARG A 40 10.02 6.82 11.09
C ARG A 40 9.23 8.10 10.84
N LEU A 41 7.93 8.00 10.55
CA LEU A 41 7.08 9.15 10.32
C LEU A 41 6.77 9.85 11.66
N PRO A 42 6.78 11.19 11.68
CA PRO A 42 6.48 11.94 12.90
C PRO A 42 5.05 11.69 13.35
N TYR A 43 4.81 11.86 14.65
CA TYR A 43 3.47 11.79 15.21
C TYR A 43 2.53 12.76 14.48
N GLY A 44 1.35 12.27 14.08
CA GLY A 44 0.33 13.06 13.39
C GLY A 44 0.51 13.19 11.87
N TRP A 45 1.38 12.39 11.25
CA TRP A 45 1.51 12.38 9.79
C TRP A 45 0.23 11.87 9.10
N SER A 46 -0.02 12.39 7.89
CA SER A 46 -1.06 11.88 6.97
C SER A 46 -0.54 11.94 5.54
N ARG A 47 -0.84 10.93 4.72
CA ARG A 47 -0.57 10.93 3.26
C ARG A 47 -1.80 10.46 2.51
N SER A 48 -2.15 11.18 1.46
CA SER A 48 -3.21 10.77 0.55
C SER A 48 -2.65 9.79 -0.48
N ALA A 49 -3.18 8.58 -0.50
CA ALA A 49 -2.92 7.56 -1.51
C ALA A 49 -4.10 7.49 -2.47
N HIS A 50 -3.86 7.61 -3.78
CA HIS A 50 -4.88 7.44 -4.81
C HIS A 50 -4.66 6.09 -5.50
N PHE A 51 -5.61 5.18 -5.35
CA PHE A 51 -5.59 3.89 -6.04
C PHE A 51 -6.98 3.50 -6.53
N ARG A 52 -7.01 2.62 -7.54
CA ARG A 52 -8.23 1.95 -8.02
C ARG A 52 -8.03 0.45 -7.87
N LEU A 53 -9.00 -0.21 -7.26
CA LEU A 53 -9.04 -1.66 -7.13
C LEU A 53 -10.09 -2.23 -8.07
N ILE A 54 -9.73 -3.26 -8.82
CA ILE A 54 -10.62 -3.96 -9.74
C ILE A 54 -10.57 -5.44 -9.37
N LEU A 55 -11.71 -6.02 -9.03
CA LEU A 55 -11.85 -7.46 -8.85
C LEU A 55 -12.41 -8.07 -10.12
N VAL A 56 -11.67 -8.98 -10.73
CA VAL A 56 -12.09 -9.69 -11.94
C VAL A 56 -12.49 -11.10 -11.54
N ASP A 57 -13.74 -11.46 -11.80
CA ASP A 57 -14.17 -12.85 -11.72
C ASP A 57 -13.60 -13.60 -12.94
N GLN A 58 -12.62 -14.47 -12.67
CA GLN A 58 -11.92 -15.23 -13.71
C GLN A 58 -12.80 -16.30 -14.37
N ASN A 59 -13.88 -16.72 -13.70
CA ASN A 59 -14.80 -17.75 -14.18
C ASN A 59 -16.03 -17.14 -14.86
N ASN A 60 -16.25 -15.84 -14.68
CA ASN A 60 -17.35 -15.13 -15.28
C ASN A 60 -16.98 -13.69 -15.67
N ASN A 61 -16.71 -13.50 -16.97
CA ASN A 61 -16.28 -12.23 -17.54
C ASN A 61 -17.34 -11.12 -17.47
N ASP A 62 -18.61 -11.44 -17.15
CA ASP A 62 -19.69 -10.46 -17.10
C ASP A 62 -19.75 -9.67 -15.78
N TYR A 63 -19.12 -10.17 -14.71
CA TYR A 63 -19.17 -9.54 -13.37
C TYR A 63 -18.01 -8.59 -13.08
N SER A 64 -17.00 -8.50 -13.95
CA SER A 64 -15.94 -7.49 -13.83
C SER A 64 -16.40 -6.13 -14.38
N ARG A 65 -17.48 -5.57 -13.83
CA ARG A 65 -17.92 -4.21 -14.18
C ARG A 65 -17.21 -3.19 -13.30
N ILE A 66 -16.17 -2.58 -13.87
CA ILE A 66 -15.63 -1.32 -13.36
C ILE A 66 -16.69 -0.26 -13.68
N LYS A 67 -17.32 0.29 -12.65
CA LYS A 67 -18.25 1.42 -12.77
C LYS A 67 -17.54 2.71 -12.40
#